data_AF-A0A7Y8MRU3-F1
#
_entry.id   AF-A0A7Y8MRU3-F1
#
_cell.length_a   1.000
_cell.length_b   1.000
_cell.length_c   1.000
_cell.angle_alpha   90.00
_cell.angle_beta   90.00
_cell.angle_gamma   90.00
#
_symmetry.space_group_name_H-M   'P 1'
#
loop_
_entity.id
_entity.type
_entity.pdbx_description
1 polymer ?
#
loop_
_entity_poly.entity_id
_entity_poly.type
_entity_poly.pdbx_seq_one_letter_code
_entity_poly.pdbx_strand_id
1 'polypeptide(L)'
;MSDIKINSPVSGTLDAGAPAESFQNDPLLPVSVAGLLLWAAAMTMALAAVLLAPVASFVFLLAGFGLAHVLAEMRFIDARFSTRATRPLWHVILGGIAGIALTRLLFILGWIAYAPAVGIEVGIGIVLAAGVAALAPRHRLPLFIGLIAFAALAIGSPIHALLVVALLHNLTPLAFIAEAVPPGERRRIVLFLLVPFVLLPLFIASGAGHGLLEGSGLQPSLWAPQEAGPPERYFSAFLPAWSFGEAWAIDVFAAAVFAQAMHYLAVIVVMPRLQPRFGGGTALPWPQGRLFWLAIAGVSLALLAVYSVDYALARQLYALAAAMHSWLEVPLLVLLAGSALKPTSA
;
A
#
# COMPACT_ATOMS: atom_id res chain seq x y z
N MET A 1 36.65 49.89 -9.14
CA MET A 1 35.60 49.53 -8.16
C MET A 1 34.31 49.38 -8.93
N SER A 2 33.95 48.14 -9.22
CA SER A 2 32.88 47.73 -10.12
C SER A 2 31.63 47.37 -9.32
N ASP A 3 30.52 48.03 -9.63
CA ASP A 3 29.21 47.79 -9.02
C ASP A 3 28.68 46.40 -9.39
N ILE A 4 28.57 45.54 -8.37
CA ILE A 4 27.90 44.25 -8.47
C ILE A 4 26.39 44.51 -8.30
N LYS A 5 25.65 44.48 -9.41
CA LYS A 5 24.18 44.45 -9.39
C LYS A 5 23.72 43.08 -8.89
N ILE A 6 23.21 43.06 -7.67
CA ILE A 6 22.52 41.90 -7.08
C ILE A 6 21.15 41.83 -7.76
N ASN A 7 20.96 40.83 -8.64
CA ASN A 7 19.66 40.52 -9.22
C ASN A 7 18.71 40.09 -8.10
N SER A 8 17.64 40.87 -7.91
CA SER A 8 16.54 40.54 -7.02
C SER A 8 15.88 39.23 -7.48
N PRO A 9 15.44 38.35 -6.57
CA PRO A 9 14.69 37.16 -6.95
C PRO A 9 13.40 37.59 -7.63
N VAL A 10 13.16 37.06 -8.84
CA VAL A 10 11.91 37.21 -9.57
C VAL A 10 10.80 36.67 -8.69
N SER A 11 10.03 37.57 -8.08
CA SER A 11 8.76 37.26 -7.41
C SER A 11 7.75 36.91 -8.51
N GLY A 12 7.82 35.67 -8.99
CA GLY A 12 6.75 35.09 -9.78
C GLY A 12 5.50 35.06 -8.91
N THR A 13 4.62 36.03 -9.09
CA THR A 13 3.23 35.93 -8.65
C THR A 13 2.65 34.72 -9.37
N LEU A 14 2.52 33.62 -8.64
CA LEU A 14 1.74 32.48 -9.07
C LEU A 14 0.35 33.01 -9.41
N ASP A 15 -0.03 32.92 -10.68
CA ASP A 15 -1.38 33.24 -11.15
C ASP A 15 -2.37 32.41 -10.33
N ALA A 16 -3.01 33.05 -9.35
CA ALA A 16 -4.04 32.47 -8.49
C ALA A 16 -5.36 32.20 -9.24
N GLY A 17 -5.30 32.13 -10.58
CA GLY A 17 -6.45 32.12 -11.48
C GLY A 17 -6.41 31.05 -12.55
N ALA A 18 -5.41 30.16 -12.60
CA ALA A 18 -5.54 28.97 -13.43
C ALA A 18 -6.70 28.13 -12.86
N PRO A 19 -7.82 27.95 -13.58
CA PRO A 19 -8.93 27.15 -13.09
C PRO A 19 -8.37 25.78 -12.77
N ALA A 20 -8.54 25.33 -11.52
CA ALA A 20 -8.17 23.99 -11.11
C ALA A 20 -8.70 23.03 -12.19
N GLU A 21 -7.79 22.43 -12.97
CA GLU A 21 -8.18 21.47 -14.00
C GLU A 21 -9.14 20.50 -13.34
N SER A 22 -10.39 20.49 -13.79
CA SER A 22 -11.43 19.71 -13.13
C SER A 22 -10.99 18.25 -13.12
N PHE A 23 -10.94 17.63 -11.94
CA PHE A 23 -10.66 16.21 -11.77
C PHE A 23 -11.58 15.32 -12.65
N GLN A 24 -12.74 15.85 -13.06
CA GLN A 24 -13.63 15.28 -14.08
C GLN A 24 -12.95 14.87 -15.39
N ASN A 25 -11.86 15.54 -15.79
CA ASN A 25 -11.10 15.24 -17.00
C ASN A 25 -9.84 14.40 -16.75
N ASP A 26 -9.58 13.99 -15.50
CA ASP A 26 -8.42 13.14 -15.22
C ASP A 26 -8.66 11.73 -15.78
N PRO A 27 -7.86 11.27 -16.77
CA PRO A 27 -8.09 10.00 -17.46
C PRO A 27 -7.80 8.77 -16.59
N LEU A 28 -7.34 8.95 -15.35
CA LEU A 28 -6.97 7.84 -14.45
C LEU A 28 -7.94 7.68 -13.26
N LEU A 29 -8.78 8.69 -13.01
CA LEU A 29 -9.83 8.60 -12.00
C LEU A 29 -11.13 8.04 -12.59
N PRO A 30 -11.90 7.24 -11.84
CA PRO A 30 -13.14 6.62 -12.32
C PRO A 30 -14.32 7.60 -12.39
N VAL A 31 -14.03 8.87 -12.70
CA VAL A 31 -15.00 9.94 -12.95
C VAL A 31 -15.04 10.32 -14.43
N SER A 32 -13.97 10.04 -15.18
CA SER A 32 -13.89 10.19 -16.63
C SER A 32 -14.15 8.86 -17.35
N VAL A 33 -14.55 8.93 -18.62
CA VAL A 33 -14.73 7.73 -19.46
C VAL A 33 -13.42 6.95 -19.60
N ALA A 34 -12.30 7.66 -19.84
CA ALA A 34 -10.98 7.05 -19.95
C ALA A 34 -10.59 6.32 -18.66
N GLY A 35 -10.85 6.92 -17.49
CA GLY A 35 -10.57 6.30 -16.21
C GLY A 35 -11.44 5.08 -15.94
N LEU A 36 -12.74 5.14 -16.27
CA LEU A 36 -13.62 3.98 -16.19
C LEU A 36 -13.13 2.83 -17.08
N LEU A 37 -12.71 3.12 -18.31
CA LEU A 37 -12.15 2.12 -19.23
C LEU A 37 -10.84 1.53 -18.72
N LEU A 38 -9.94 2.36 -18.17
CA LEU A 38 -8.70 1.89 -17.56
C LEU A 38 -8.97 0.93 -16.40
N TRP A 39 -9.82 1.34 -15.46
CA TRP A 39 -10.15 0.50 -14.30
C TRP A 39 -10.87 -0.78 -14.72
N ALA A 40 -11.81 -0.71 -15.67
CA ALA A 40 -12.47 -1.89 -16.21
C ALA A 40 -11.46 -2.87 -16.84
N ALA A 41 -10.58 -2.37 -17.72
CA ALA A 41 -9.55 -3.18 -18.35
C ALA A 41 -8.61 -3.81 -17.30
N ALA A 42 -8.14 -3.02 -16.33
CA ALA A 42 -7.26 -3.50 -15.27
C ALA A 42 -7.94 -4.55 -14.38
N MET A 43 -9.20 -4.33 -13.98
CA MET A 43 -9.96 -5.31 -13.21
C MET A 43 -10.18 -6.60 -14.00
N THR A 44 -10.55 -6.52 -15.27
CA THR A 44 -10.75 -7.71 -16.12
C THR A 44 -9.45 -8.50 -16.29
N MET A 45 -8.34 -7.81 -16.59
CA MET A 45 -7.03 -8.46 -16.73
C MET A 45 -6.56 -9.09 -15.43
N ALA A 46 -6.65 -8.36 -14.31
CA ALA A 46 -6.27 -8.86 -13.00
C ALA A 46 -7.15 -10.05 -12.58
N LEU A 47 -8.47 -9.97 -12.80
CA LEU A 47 -9.41 -11.04 -12.49
C LEU A 47 -9.08 -12.30 -13.29
N ALA A 48 -8.86 -12.17 -14.61
CA ALA A 48 -8.44 -13.29 -15.44
C ALA A 48 -7.11 -13.88 -14.96
N ALA A 49 -6.12 -13.05 -14.67
CA ALA A 49 -4.80 -13.50 -14.22
C ALA A 49 -4.85 -14.25 -12.88
N VAL A 50 -5.56 -13.73 -11.88
CA VAL A 50 -5.63 -14.38 -10.55
C VAL A 50 -6.51 -15.62 -10.54
N LEU A 51 -7.54 -15.68 -11.39
CA LEU A 51 -8.37 -16.89 -11.48
C LEU A 51 -7.65 -17.99 -12.27
N LEU A 52 -6.92 -17.64 -13.34
CA LEU A 52 -6.21 -18.62 -14.16
C LEU A 52 -4.85 -19.03 -13.57
N ALA A 53 -4.17 -18.13 -12.86
CA ALA A 53 -2.82 -18.37 -12.36
C ALA A 53 -2.53 -17.53 -11.09
N PRO A 54 -3.20 -17.81 -9.96
CA PRO A 54 -3.09 -16.99 -8.74
C PRO A 54 -1.66 -16.93 -8.18
N VAL A 55 -0.96 -18.05 -8.16
CA VAL A 55 0.41 -18.14 -7.63
C VAL A 55 1.39 -17.39 -8.53
N ALA A 56 1.30 -17.59 -9.85
CA ALA A 56 2.11 -16.84 -10.82
C ALA A 56 1.86 -15.34 -10.71
N SER A 57 0.59 -14.93 -10.65
CA SER A 57 0.18 -13.53 -10.50
C SER A 57 0.78 -12.92 -9.24
N PHE A 58 0.71 -13.61 -8.09
CA PHE A 58 1.34 -13.17 -6.85
C PHE A 58 2.85 -12.94 -7.02
N VAL A 59 3.57 -13.91 -7.58
CA VAL A 59 5.03 -13.81 -7.75
C VAL A 59 5.41 -12.68 -8.69
N PHE A 60 4.74 -12.56 -9.84
CA PHE A 60 5.03 -11.49 -10.81
C PHE A 60 4.68 -10.10 -10.28
N LEU A 61 3.57 -9.98 -9.56
CA LEU A 61 3.21 -8.72 -8.90
C LEU A 61 4.32 -8.33 -7.91
N LEU A 62 4.68 -9.26 -7.02
CA LEU A 62 5.66 -9.00 -5.98
C LEU A 62 7.04 -8.66 -6.55
N ALA A 63 7.51 -9.44 -7.53
CA ALA A 63 8.83 -9.27 -8.11
C ALA A 63 8.92 -8.04 -9.02
N GLY A 64 7.88 -7.76 -9.81
CA GLY A 64 7.88 -6.66 -10.77
C GLY A 64 7.46 -5.30 -10.19
N PHE A 65 6.58 -5.30 -9.19
CA PHE A 65 5.93 -4.09 -8.69
C PHE A 65 6.03 -3.92 -7.16
N GLY A 66 6.59 -4.89 -6.45
CA GLY A 66 6.79 -4.84 -5.00
C GLY A 66 7.59 -3.61 -4.55
N LEU A 67 8.79 -3.40 -5.06
CA LEU A 67 9.54 -2.22 -4.61
C LEU A 67 9.04 -0.91 -5.26
N ALA A 68 8.44 -1.01 -6.45
CA ALA A 68 7.83 0.13 -7.13
C ALA A 68 6.68 0.75 -6.34
N HIS A 69 5.76 -0.05 -5.80
CA HIS A 69 4.64 0.50 -5.02
C HIS A 69 5.15 1.12 -3.72
N VAL A 70 6.04 0.47 -2.97
CA VAL A 70 6.58 1.01 -1.71
C VAL A 70 7.19 2.39 -1.96
N LEU A 71 8.04 2.55 -2.97
CA LEU A 71 8.70 3.82 -3.26
C LEU A 71 7.73 4.90 -3.76
N ALA A 72 6.76 4.52 -4.61
CA ALA A 72 5.72 5.45 -5.08
C ALA A 72 4.84 5.96 -3.93
N GLU A 73 4.47 5.06 -3.01
CA GLU A 73 3.67 5.37 -1.83
C GLU A 73 4.43 6.23 -0.81
N MET A 74 5.68 5.88 -0.50
CA MET A 74 6.53 6.69 0.39
C MET A 74 6.68 8.12 -0.13
N ARG A 75 6.88 8.29 -1.44
CA ARG A 75 6.92 9.62 -2.05
C ARG A 75 5.58 10.34 -1.94
N PHE A 76 4.46 9.64 -2.14
CA PHE A 76 3.13 10.22 -1.97
C PHE A 76 2.90 10.68 -0.54
N ILE A 77 3.22 9.83 0.43
CA ILE A 77 3.07 10.11 1.86
C ILE A 77 3.92 11.31 2.27
N ASP A 78 5.18 11.34 1.86
CA ASP A 78 6.08 12.46 2.16
C ASP A 78 5.54 13.78 1.59
N ALA A 79 5.20 13.79 0.30
CA ALA A 79 4.65 14.98 -0.37
C ALA A 79 3.32 15.46 0.25
N ARG A 80 2.49 14.53 0.74
CA ARG A 80 1.15 14.85 1.23
C ARG A 80 1.10 15.18 2.72
N PHE A 81 1.94 14.56 3.55
CA PHE A 81 1.80 14.58 5.01
C PHE A 81 2.96 15.22 5.77
N SER A 82 4.14 15.37 5.17
CA SER A 82 5.34 15.86 5.88
C SER A 82 5.14 17.20 6.57
N THR A 83 4.41 18.12 5.94
CA THR A 83 4.11 19.47 6.48
C THR A 83 2.89 19.53 7.39
N ARG A 84 2.08 18.46 7.45
CA ARG A 84 0.78 18.42 8.16
C ARG A 84 0.88 17.90 9.58
N ALA A 85 1.91 17.11 9.88
CA ALA A 85 2.25 16.64 11.20
C ALA A 85 3.38 17.49 11.83
N THR A 86 3.44 17.53 13.16
CA THR A 86 4.50 18.24 13.87
C THR A 86 5.81 17.43 13.83
N ARG A 87 6.97 18.10 13.95
CA ARG A 87 8.27 17.41 13.99
C ARG A 87 8.37 16.35 15.11
N PRO A 88 7.93 16.62 16.35
CA PRO A 88 7.94 15.60 17.40
C PRO A 88 7.13 14.35 17.04
N LEU A 89 5.97 14.53 16.41
CA LEU A 89 5.13 13.43 15.96
C LEU A 89 5.84 12.59 14.89
N TRP A 90 6.49 13.23 13.93
CA TRP A 90 7.31 12.52 12.94
C TRP A 90 8.48 11.76 13.57
N HIS A 91 9.15 12.31 14.59
CA HIS A 91 10.21 11.59 15.30
C HIS A 91 9.70 10.32 15.99
N VAL A 92 8.50 10.37 16.59
CA VAL A 92 7.87 9.18 17.21
C VAL A 92 7.54 8.13 16.14
N ILE A 93 6.88 8.54 15.06
CA ILE A 93 6.49 7.63 13.97
C ILE A 93 7.74 6.99 13.33
N LEU A 94 8.72 7.80 12.93
CA LEU A 94 9.95 7.31 12.30
C LEU A 94 10.81 6.49 13.26
N GLY A 95 10.85 6.84 14.55
CA GLY A 95 11.54 6.05 15.58
C GLY A 95 10.94 4.66 15.73
N GLY A 96 9.60 4.55 15.74
CA GLY A 96 8.93 3.24 15.79
C GLY A 96 9.13 2.43 14.51
N ILE A 97 9.04 3.04 13.33
CA ILE A 97 9.33 2.37 12.05
C ILE A 97 10.79 1.87 12.00
N ALA A 98 11.75 2.68 12.48
CA ALA A 98 13.14 2.26 12.58
C ALA A 98 13.32 1.07 13.52
N GLY A 99 12.59 1.03 14.65
CA GLY A 99 12.57 -0.12 15.56
C GLY A 99 12.03 -1.40 14.91
N ILE A 100 10.98 -1.29 14.09
CA ILE A 100 10.42 -2.41 13.31
C ILE A 100 11.43 -2.88 12.25
N ALA A 101 12.02 -1.96 11.49
CA ALA A 101 13.02 -2.27 10.48
C ALA A 101 14.25 -2.96 11.10
N LEU A 102 14.73 -2.46 12.25
CA LEU A 102 15.83 -3.07 12.99
C LEU A 102 15.46 -4.49 13.45
N THR A 103 14.26 -4.69 13.99
CA THR A 103 13.77 -6.01 14.42
C THR A 103 13.75 -6.99 13.25
N ARG A 104 13.23 -6.58 12.08
CA ARG A 104 13.24 -7.39 10.85
C ARG A 104 14.66 -7.70 10.39
N LEU A 105 15.56 -6.72 10.42
CA LEU A 105 16.97 -6.91 10.05
C LEU A 105 17.66 -7.91 10.98
N LEU A 106 17.48 -7.78 12.30
CA LEU A 106 18.01 -8.71 13.29
C LEU A 106 17.49 -10.15 13.07
N PHE A 107 16.23 -10.29 12.68
CA PHE A 107 15.66 -11.59 12.31
C PHE A 107 16.31 -12.17 11.05
N ILE A 108 16.45 -11.35 9.98
CA ILE A 108 17.10 -11.76 8.72
C ILE A 108 18.56 -12.19 8.97
N LEU A 109 19.27 -11.49 9.86
CA LEU A 109 20.64 -11.83 10.26
C LEU A 109 20.73 -13.03 11.22
N GLY A 110 19.60 -13.59 11.66
CA GLY A 110 19.54 -14.73 12.58
C GLY A 110 19.86 -14.39 14.04
N TRP A 111 19.88 -13.11 14.42
CA TRP A 111 20.21 -12.67 15.78
C TRP A 111 19.03 -12.79 16.74
N ILE A 112 17.80 -12.79 16.21
CA ILE A 112 16.58 -13.05 16.98
C ILE A 112 15.72 -14.09 16.28
N ALA A 113 15.04 -14.92 17.07
CA ALA A 113 14.11 -15.91 16.54
C ALA A 113 12.85 -15.24 15.94
N TYR A 114 12.14 -15.97 15.09
CA TYR A 114 10.94 -15.48 14.40
C TYR A 114 9.83 -15.00 15.35
N ALA A 115 9.48 -15.81 16.36
CA ALA A 115 8.40 -15.50 17.30
C ALA A 115 8.59 -14.16 18.07
N PRO A 116 9.74 -13.91 18.73
CA PRO A 116 9.97 -12.63 19.38
C PRO A 116 10.07 -11.46 18.39
N ALA A 117 10.61 -11.66 17.18
CA ALA A 117 10.66 -10.62 16.16
C ALA A 117 9.24 -10.13 15.78
N VAL A 118 8.32 -11.07 15.52
CA VAL A 118 6.92 -10.75 15.21
C VAL A 118 6.24 -10.07 16.41
N GLY A 119 6.46 -10.56 17.64
CA GLY A 119 5.87 -9.97 18.84
C GLY A 119 6.32 -8.52 19.06
N ILE A 120 7.62 -8.23 18.89
CA ILE A 120 8.19 -6.88 19.01
C ILE A 120 7.60 -5.95 17.95
N GLU A 121 7.56 -6.38 16.69
CA GLU A 121 7.01 -5.58 15.60
C GLU A 121 5.56 -5.18 15.82
N VAL A 122 4.71 -6.16 16.14
CA VAL A 122 3.28 -5.91 16.39
C VAL A 122 3.11 -5.04 17.64
N GLY A 123 3.92 -5.27 18.68
CA GLY A 123 3.94 -4.44 19.88
C GLY A 123 4.27 -2.97 19.59
N ILE A 124 5.32 -2.71 18.81
CA ILE A 124 5.68 -1.34 18.38
C ILE A 124 4.53 -0.73 17.58
N GLY A 125 3.96 -1.47 16.63
CA GLY A 125 2.83 -1.03 15.83
C GLY A 125 1.61 -0.62 16.66
N ILE A 126 1.25 -1.42 17.67
CA ILE A 126 0.16 -1.13 18.62
C ILE A 126 0.47 0.14 19.41
N VAL A 127 1.69 0.28 19.95
CA VAL A 127 2.09 1.46 20.74
C VAL A 127 2.03 2.73 19.89
N LEU A 128 2.51 2.67 18.64
CA LEU A 128 2.42 3.78 17.69
C LEU A 128 0.96 4.16 17.44
N ALA A 129 0.11 3.18 17.07
CA ALA A 129 -1.30 3.41 16.80
C ALA A 129 -2.04 3.98 18.02
N ALA A 130 -1.76 3.48 19.22
CA ALA A 130 -2.31 3.98 20.49
C ALA A 130 -1.91 5.44 20.74
N GLY A 131 -0.62 5.73 20.58
CA GLY A 131 -0.05 7.06 20.81
C GLY A 131 -0.69 8.11 19.90
N VAL A 132 -0.89 7.78 18.62
CA VAL A 132 -1.54 8.71 17.68
C VAL A 132 -3.06 8.78 17.88
N ALA A 133 -3.72 7.67 18.27
CA ALA A 133 -5.15 7.67 18.57
C ALA A 133 -5.49 8.56 19.76
N ALA A 134 -4.60 8.67 20.75
CA ALA A 134 -4.76 9.61 21.86
C ALA A 134 -4.79 11.08 21.39
N LEU A 135 -4.08 11.39 20.29
CA LEU A 135 -4.03 12.73 19.69
C LEU A 135 -5.21 13.02 18.77
N ALA A 136 -5.98 12.01 18.34
CA ALA A 136 -7.13 12.15 17.46
C ALA A 136 -8.35 12.72 18.19
N PRO A 137 -8.81 13.97 18.00
CA PRO A 137 -9.97 14.49 18.72
C PRO A 137 -11.29 13.83 18.29
N ARG A 138 -11.41 13.40 17.03
CA ARG A 138 -12.60 12.73 16.49
C ARG A 138 -12.42 11.22 16.46
N HIS A 139 -13.53 10.49 16.56
CA HIS A 139 -13.57 9.02 16.44
C HIS A 139 -12.64 8.26 17.42
N ARG A 140 -12.27 8.86 18.56
CA ARG A 140 -11.44 8.22 19.60
C ARG A 140 -11.96 6.86 20.01
N LEU A 141 -13.24 6.80 20.40
CA LEU A 141 -13.85 5.58 20.91
C LEU A 141 -13.76 4.41 19.90
N PRO A 142 -14.23 4.52 18.64
CA PRO A 142 -14.09 3.41 17.70
C PRO A 142 -12.64 3.08 17.36
N LEU A 143 -11.72 4.05 17.34
CA LEU A 143 -10.29 3.80 17.17
C LEU A 143 -9.72 2.97 18.32
N PHE A 144 -10.05 3.32 19.57
CA PHE A 144 -9.62 2.56 20.76
C PHE A 144 -10.24 1.17 20.81
N ILE A 145 -11.53 1.02 20.47
CA ILE A 145 -12.19 -0.29 20.38
C ILE A 145 -11.48 -1.17 19.34
N GLY A 146 -11.22 -0.63 18.14
CA GLY A 146 -10.49 -1.34 17.10
C GLY A 146 -9.07 -1.74 17.54
N LEU A 147 -8.38 -0.85 18.24
CA LEU A 147 -7.05 -1.10 18.77
C LEU A 147 -7.04 -2.18 19.87
N ILE A 148 -8.01 -2.17 20.78
CA ILE A 148 -8.16 -3.20 21.82
C ILE A 148 -8.44 -4.55 21.16
N ALA A 149 -9.34 -4.60 20.17
CA ALA A 149 -9.62 -5.82 19.43
C ALA A 149 -8.37 -6.35 18.70
N PHE A 150 -7.61 -5.46 18.05
CA PHE A 150 -6.36 -5.80 17.38
C PHE A 150 -5.29 -6.27 18.38
N ALA A 151 -5.17 -5.62 19.54
CA ALA A 151 -4.24 -6.03 20.59
C ALA A 151 -4.60 -7.40 21.18
N ALA A 152 -5.90 -7.66 21.40
CA ALA A 152 -6.37 -8.98 21.84
C ALA A 152 -6.02 -10.06 20.80
N LEU A 153 -6.23 -9.78 19.52
CA LEU A 153 -5.82 -10.67 18.42
C LEU A 153 -4.30 -10.88 18.42
N ALA A 154 -3.51 -9.81 18.58
CA ALA A 154 -2.05 -9.88 18.60
C ALA A 154 -1.51 -10.70 19.79
N ILE A 155 -2.12 -10.57 20.97
CA ILE A 155 -1.77 -11.36 22.16
C ILE A 155 -2.09 -12.84 21.94
N GLY A 156 -3.26 -13.14 21.38
CA GLY A 156 -3.67 -14.51 21.10
C GLY A 156 -2.87 -15.15 19.95
N SER A 157 -2.58 -14.38 18.90
CA SER A 157 -1.77 -14.82 17.78
C SER A 157 -1.18 -13.64 16.97
N PRO A 158 0.11 -13.32 17.20
CA PRO A 158 0.79 -12.24 16.48
C PRO A 158 0.81 -12.44 14.95
N ILE A 159 0.86 -13.69 14.50
CA ILE A 159 0.83 -14.02 13.06
C ILE A 159 -0.52 -13.65 12.46
N HIS A 160 -1.63 -13.99 13.10
CA HIS A 160 -2.96 -13.61 12.59
C HIS A 160 -3.15 -12.09 12.60
N ALA A 161 -2.60 -11.39 13.60
CA ALA A 161 -2.58 -9.93 13.58
C ALA A 161 -1.82 -9.36 12.37
N LEU A 162 -0.64 -9.91 12.04
CA LEU A 162 0.09 -9.53 10.82
C LEU A 162 -0.67 -9.87 9.54
N LEU A 163 -1.37 -11.02 9.46
CA LEU A 163 -2.20 -11.36 8.31
C LEU A 163 -3.38 -10.39 8.15
N VAL A 164 -4.00 -9.95 9.26
CA VAL A 164 -5.03 -8.92 9.22
C VAL A 164 -4.46 -7.60 8.73
N VAL A 165 -3.28 -7.18 9.19
CA VAL A 165 -2.59 -6.00 8.64
C VAL A 165 -2.27 -6.21 7.15
N ALA A 166 -1.86 -7.41 6.74
CA ALA A 166 -1.58 -7.73 5.35
C ALA A 166 -2.83 -7.63 4.45
N LEU A 167 -4.00 -8.00 4.95
CA LEU A 167 -5.24 -7.84 4.18
C LEU A 167 -5.72 -6.39 4.19
N LEU A 168 -5.68 -5.73 5.35
CA LEU A 168 -6.13 -4.35 5.50
C LEU A 168 -5.24 -3.34 4.78
N HIS A 169 -3.93 -3.62 4.60
CA HIS A 169 -3.08 -2.70 3.86
C HIS A 169 -3.54 -2.53 2.41
N ASN A 170 -4.12 -3.58 1.81
CA ASN A 170 -4.64 -3.47 0.46
C ASN A 170 -5.75 -2.41 0.34
N LEU A 171 -6.38 -2.04 1.46
CA LEU A 171 -7.41 -0.99 1.52
C LEU A 171 -6.85 0.41 1.78
N THR A 172 -5.57 0.58 2.12
CA THR A 172 -5.00 1.91 2.43
C THR A 172 -5.12 2.92 1.27
N PRO A 173 -5.03 2.53 -0.02
CA PRO A 173 -5.22 3.48 -1.11
C PRO A 173 -6.62 4.09 -1.14
N LEU A 174 -7.66 3.39 -0.65
CA LEU A 174 -9.00 3.96 -0.56
C LEU A 174 -9.01 5.21 0.31
N ALA A 175 -8.36 5.13 1.47
CA ALA A 175 -8.30 6.24 2.41
C ALA A 175 -7.41 7.37 1.89
N PHE A 176 -6.26 7.06 1.30
CA PHE A 176 -5.38 8.07 0.72
C PHE A 176 -5.97 8.78 -0.49
N ILE A 177 -6.64 8.04 -1.40
CA ILE A 177 -7.36 8.63 -2.53
C ILE A 177 -8.53 9.46 -2.02
N ALA A 178 -9.33 8.95 -1.08
CA ALA A 178 -10.44 9.70 -0.50
C ALA A 178 -9.99 11.04 0.09
N GLU A 179 -8.85 11.05 0.77
CA GLU A 179 -8.24 12.27 1.26
C GLU A 179 -7.72 13.19 0.13
N ALA A 180 -7.06 12.65 -0.88
CA ALA A 180 -6.44 13.48 -1.90
C ALA A 180 -7.43 14.13 -2.88
N VAL A 181 -8.62 13.54 -3.07
CA VAL A 181 -9.64 14.06 -4.01
C VAL A 181 -10.53 15.14 -3.38
N PRO A 182 -11.10 16.06 -4.19
CA PRO A 182 -12.01 17.09 -3.69
C PRO A 182 -13.24 16.52 -2.96
N PRO A 183 -13.77 17.22 -1.94
CA PRO A 183 -14.93 16.75 -1.18
C PRO A 183 -16.17 16.41 -2.03
N GLY A 184 -16.40 17.15 -3.13
CA GLY A 184 -17.54 16.93 -4.03
C GLY A 184 -17.48 15.63 -4.85
N GLU A 185 -16.28 15.12 -5.14
CA GLU A 185 -16.10 13.89 -5.92
C GLU A 185 -15.80 12.65 -5.05
N ARG A 186 -15.34 12.89 -3.81
CA ARG A 186 -14.91 11.86 -2.86
C ARG A 186 -15.88 10.69 -2.73
N ARG A 187 -17.17 10.96 -2.48
CA ARG A 187 -18.16 9.90 -2.29
C ARG A 187 -18.28 9.02 -3.54
N ARG A 188 -18.34 9.62 -4.73
CA ARG A 188 -18.48 8.90 -6.00
C ARG A 188 -17.24 8.03 -6.26
N ILE A 189 -16.05 8.59 -6.10
CA ILE A 189 -14.79 7.87 -6.30
C ILE A 189 -14.66 6.71 -5.31
N VAL A 190 -14.90 6.95 -4.02
CA VAL A 190 -14.82 5.90 -2.99
C VAL A 190 -15.84 4.79 -3.26
N LEU A 191 -17.10 5.12 -3.57
CA LEU A 191 -18.11 4.11 -3.88
C LEU A 191 -17.73 3.26 -5.09
N PHE A 192 -17.14 3.87 -6.13
CA PHE A 192 -16.60 3.09 -7.25
C PHE A 192 -15.47 2.17 -6.80
N LEU A 193 -14.50 2.69 -6.04
CA LEU A 193 -13.34 1.91 -5.61
C LEU A 193 -13.68 0.77 -4.63
N LEU A 194 -14.84 0.81 -3.97
CA LEU A 194 -15.34 -0.36 -3.23
C LEU A 194 -15.55 -1.59 -4.14
N VAL A 195 -15.74 -1.43 -5.44
CA VAL A 195 -15.83 -2.55 -6.38
C VAL A 195 -14.51 -3.33 -6.45
N PRO A 196 -13.37 -2.75 -6.91
CA PRO A 196 -12.10 -3.46 -6.98
C PRO A 196 -11.49 -3.82 -5.62
N PHE A 197 -11.76 -3.06 -4.55
CA PHE A 197 -11.11 -3.29 -3.26
C PHE A 197 -11.93 -4.14 -2.28
N VAL A 198 -13.25 -4.29 -2.49
CA VAL A 198 -14.12 -5.03 -1.57
C VAL A 198 -14.99 -6.04 -2.32
N LEU A 199 -15.84 -5.59 -3.24
CA LEU A 199 -16.84 -6.47 -3.85
C LEU A 199 -16.22 -7.58 -4.71
N LEU A 200 -15.23 -7.26 -5.55
CA LEU A 200 -14.54 -8.25 -6.38
C LEU A 200 -13.68 -9.22 -5.55
N PRO A 201 -12.87 -8.77 -4.57
CA PRO A 201 -12.21 -9.69 -3.64
C PRO A 201 -13.20 -10.63 -2.93
N LEU A 202 -14.34 -10.14 -2.44
CA LEU A 202 -15.36 -10.98 -1.80
C LEU A 202 -15.99 -11.98 -2.78
N PHE A 203 -16.25 -11.55 -4.02
CA PHE A 203 -16.73 -12.43 -5.08
C PHE A 203 -15.74 -13.57 -5.37
N ILE A 204 -14.44 -13.26 -5.49
CA ILE A 204 -13.39 -14.26 -5.70
C ILE A 204 -13.30 -15.19 -4.48
N ALA A 205 -13.21 -14.63 -3.27
CA ALA A 205 -13.09 -15.38 -2.01
C ALA A 205 -14.27 -16.32 -1.74
N SER A 206 -15.45 -16.05 -2.31
CA SER A 206 -16.61 -16.92 -2.21
C SER A 206 -16.52 -18.20 -3.05
N GLY A 207 -15.49 -18.34 -3.90
CA GLY A 207 -15.35 -19.42 -4.87
C GLY A 207 -16.18 -19.24 -6.14
N ALA A 208 -17.02 -18.20 -6.23
CA ALA A 208 -17.86 -17.95 -7.40
C ALA A 208 -17.04 -17.72 -8.69
N GLY A 209 -15.89 -17.05 -8.59
CA GLY A 209 -14.99 -16.86 -9.74
C GLY A 209 -14.42 -18.17 -10.28
N HIS A 210 -14.06 -19.09 -9.40
CA HIS A 210 -13.59 -20.42 -9.77
C HIS A 210 -14.72 -21.25 -10.40
N GLY A 211 -15.92 -21.22 -9.83
CA GLY A 211 -17.10 -21.88 -10.41
C GLY A 211 -17.43 -21.41 -11.84
N LEU A 212 -17.20 -20.12 -12.15
CA LEU A 212 -17.33 -19.61 -13.53
C LEU A 212 -16.26 -20.19 -14.47
N LEU A 213 -15.01 -20.32 -14.00
CA LEU A 213 -13.93 -20.94 -14.80
C LEU A 213 -14.23 -22.41 -15.07
N GLU A 214 -14.63 -23.18 -14.05
CA GLU A 214 -14.98 -24.59 -14.20
C GLU A 214 -16.12 -24.78 -15.20
N GLY A 215 -17.17 -23.95 -15.11
CA GLY A 215 -18.28 -23.96 -16.06
C GLY A 215 -17.89 -23.66 -17.50
N SER A 216 -16.73 -23.02 -17.72
CA SER A 216 -16.14 -22.77 -19.04
C SER A 216 -15.16 -23.85 -19.50
N GLY A 217 -14.93 -24.90 -18.69
CA GLY A 217 -13.96 -25.96 -18.96
C GLY A 217 -12.50 -25.56 -18.74
N LEU A 218 -12.26 -24.41 -18.12
CA LEU A 218 -10.92 -23.95 -17.76
C LEU A 218 -10.58 -24.40 -16.34
N GLN A 219 -9.28 -24.62 -16.09
CA GLN A 219 -8.77 -25.04 -14.79
C GLN A 219 -7.67 -24.07 -14.34
N PRO A 220 -7.64 -23.67 -13.05
CA PRO A 220 -6.60 -22.80 -12.55
C PRO A 220 -5.24 -23.49 -12.61
N SER A 221 -4.25 -22.77 -13.11
CA SER A 221 -2.85 -23.17 -13.08
C SER A 221 -2.23 -22.80 -11.74
N LEU A 222 -1.73 -23.79 -11.01
CA LEU A 222 -0.89 -23.59 -9.84
C LEU A 222 0.59 -23.43 -10.19
N TRP A 223 0.90 -23.15 -11.47
CA TRP A 223 2.28 -22.96 -11.90
C TRP A 223 2.94 -21.83 -11.10
N ALA A 224 4.15 -22.13 -10.63
CA ALA A 224 5.03 -21.21 -9.95
C ALA A 224 6.47 -21.44 -10.45
N PRO A 225 7.35 -20.43 -10.40
CA PRO A 225 8.77 -20.62 -10.73
C PRO A 225 9.39 -21.74 -9.86
N GLN A 226 10.07 -22.70 -10.50
CA GLN A 226 10.49 -24.00 -9.91
C GLN A 226 11.31 -23.87 -8.62
N GLU A 227 12.06 -22.78 -8.44
CA GLU A 227 12.97 -22.59 -7.30
C GLU A 227 12.27 -22.31 -5.96
N ALA A 228 10.99 -21.92 -5.98
CA ALA A 228 10.32 -21.46 -4.77
C ALA A 228 9.48 -22.55 -4.06
N GLY A 229 9.41 -23.76 -4.63
CA GLY A 229 8.82 -24.93 -3.99
C GLY A 229 7.30 -25.03 -4.18
N PRO A 230 6.60 -25.78 -3.30
CA PRO A 230 5.19 -26.08 -3.52
C PRO A 230 4.29 -24.86 -3.23
N PRO A 231 3.09 -24.77 -3.84
CA PRO A 231 2.23 -23.58 -3.80
C PRO A 231 1.92 -23.02 -2.40
N GLU A 232 1.92 -23.88 -1.38
CA GLU A 232 1.62 -23.55 0.01
C GLU A 232 2.62 -22.54 0.59
N ARG A 233 3.86 -22.52 0.08
CA ARG A 233 4.86 -21.53 0.51
C ARG A 233 4.44 -20.10 0.19
N TYR A 234 3.68 -19.89 -0.88
CA TYR A 234 3.19 -18.56 -1.26
C TYR A 234 1.97 -18.15 -0.46
N PHE A 235 1.10 -19.10 -0.10
CA PHE A 235 -0.12 -18.85 0.67
C PHE A 235 0.15 -18.19 2.01
N SER A 236 1.31 -18.47 2.62
CA SER A 236 1.77 -17.83 3.87
C SER A 236 1.83 -16.30 3.85
N ALA A 237 1.75 -15.67 2.67
CA ALA A 237 1.62 -14.21 2.57
C ALA A 237 0.28 -13.68 3.10
N PHE A 238 -0.81 -14.45 2.94
CA PHE A 238 -2.17 -14.00 3.21
C PHE A 238 -3.00 -14.98 4.04
N LEU A 239 -2.53 -16.21 4.18
CA LEU A 239 -3.27 -17.29 4.81
C LEU A 239 -2.48 -17.94 5.94
N PRO A 240 -3.16 -18.38 7.00
CA PRO A 240 -2.53 -19.13 8.08
C PRO A 240 -2.24 -20.58 7.66
N ALA A 241 -1.21 -21.18 8.23
CA ALA A 241 -0.70 -22.50 7.82
C ALA A 241 -1.74 -23.63 7.91
N TRP A 242 -2.69 -23.55 8.86
CA TRP A 242 -3.74 -24.56 9.01
C TRP A 242 -4.71 -24.62 7.82
N SER A 243 -4.73 -23.60 6.96
CA SER A 243 -5.59 -23.55 5.77
C SER A 243 -4.93 -24.09 4.49
N PHE A 244 -3.64 -24.44 4.53
CA PHE A 244 -2.91 -24.91 3.34
C PHE A 244 -3.39 -26.32 2.96
N GLY A 245 -4.33 -26.40 2.02
CA GLY A 245 -4.96 -27.65 1.59
C GLY A 245 -6.49 -27.63 1.70
N GLU A 246 -7.05 -26.62 2.34
CA GLU A 246 -8.49 -26.39 2.32
C GLU A 246 -8.95 -25.94 0.93
N ALA A 247 -10.10 -26.43 0.47
CA ALA A 247 -10.61 -26.13 -0.87
C ALA A 247 -10.82 -24.61 -1.11
N TRP A 248 -11.21 -23.87 -0.07
CA TRP A 248 -11.44 -22.43 -0.13
C TRP A 248 -10.13 -21.60 -0.10
N ALA A 249 -9.00 -22.21 0.26
CA ALA A 249 -7.75 -21.47 0.47
C ALA A 249 -7.27 -20.80 -0.82
N ILE A 250 -7.37 -21.50 -1.95
CA ILE A 250 -6.96 -20.94 -3.25
C ILE A 250 -7.79 -19.70 -3.62
N ASP A 251 -9.08 -19.70 -3.31
CA ASP A 251 -10.00 -18.61 -3.63
C ASP A 251 -9.72 -17.37 -2.77
N VAL A 252 -9.50 -17.56 -1.47
CA VAL A 252 -9.13 -16.44 -0.57
C VAL A 252 -7.73 -15.92 -0.91
N PHE A 253 -6.79 -16.79 -1.26
CA PHE A 253 -5.48 -16.35 -1.75
C PHE A 253 -5.61 -15.54 -3.05
N ALA A 254 -6.36 -16.03 -4.04
CA ALA A 254 -6.60 -15.31 -5.28
C ALA A 254 -7.29 -13.95 -5.06
N ALA A 255 -8.23 -13.87 -4.11
CA ALA A 255 -8.87 -12.62 -3.71
C ALA A 255 -7.87 -11.61 -3.12
N ALA A 256 -6.95 -12.06 -2.26
CA ALA A 256 -5.91 -11.22 -1.70
C ALA A 256 -4.92 -10.73 -2.78
N VAL A 257 -4.54 -11.60 -3.72
CA VAL A 257 -3.67 -11.24 -4.85
C VAL A 257 -4.37 -10.25 -5.78
N PHE A 258 -5.69 -10.39 -6.00
CA PHE A 258 -6.47 -9.41 -6.75
C PHE A 258 -6.47 -8.04 -6.06
N ALA A 259 -6.73 -8.02 -4.76
CA ALA A 259 -6.70 -6.80 -3.96
C ALA A 259 -5.31 -6.13 -4.02
N GLN A 260 -4.24 -6.94 -3.96
CA GLN A 260 -2.86 -6.49 -4.14
C GLN A 260 -2.61 -5.89 -5.54
N ALA A 261 -3.14 -6.49 -6.60
CA ALA A 261 -3.04 -5.94 -7.96
C ALA A 261 -3.72 -4.57 -8.07
N MET A 262 -4.92 -4.43 -7.47
CA MET A 262 -5.65 -3.16 -7.45
C MET A 262 -4.97 -2.12 -6.56
N HIS A 263 -4.36 -2.55 -5.45
CA HIS A 263 -3.50 -1.71 -4.60
C HIS A 263 -2.31 -1.18 -5.41
N TYR A 264 -1.59 -2.02 -6.17
CA TYR A 264 -0.48 -1.57 -7.01
C TYR A 264 -0.92 -0.60 -8.11
N LEU A 265 -2.05 -0.86 -8.77
CA LEU A 265 -2.61 0.08 -9.74
C LEU A 265 -2.88 1.45 -9.09
N ALA A 266 -3.54 1.46 -7.93
CA ALA A 266 -3.85 2.68 -7.21
C ALA A 266 -2.57 3.44 -6.81
N VAL A 267 -1.59 2.75 -6.24
CA VAL A 267 -0.37 3.35 -5.69
C VAL A 267 0.62 3.79 -6.77
N ILE A 268 0.81 3.00 -7.83
CA ILE A 268 1.83 3.26 -8.86
C ILE A 268 1.28 4.18 -9.96
N VAL A 269 -0.01 4.07 -10.30
CA VAL A 269 -0.59 4.79 -11.45
C VAL A 269 -1.43 5.99 -11.00
N VAL A 270 -2.31 5.82 -10.01
CA VAL A 270 -3.31 6.82 -9.65
C VAL A 270 -2.77 7.84 -8.64
N MET A 271 -2.30 7.40 -7.48
CA MET A 271 -1.83 8.26 -6.39
C MET A 271 -0.72 9.26 -6.79
N PRO A 272 0.26 8.93 -7.66
CA PRO A 272 1.29 9.87 -8.08
C PRO A 272 0.75 11.08 -8.85
N ARG A 273 -0.47 10.98 -9.41
CA ARG A 273 -1.17 12.08 -10.09
C ARG A 273 -1.99 12.93 -9.13
N LEU A 274 -2.30 12.36 -7.97
CA LEU A 274 -2.91 13.04 -6.83
C LEU A 274 -1.86 13.72 -5.94
N GLN A 275 -0.56 13.42 -6.14
CA GLN A 275 0.55 14.20 -5.58
C GLN A 275 0.41 15.66 -6.03
N PRO A 276 0.91 16.63 -5.25
CA PRO A 276 0.36 17.96 -5.25
C PRO A 276 0.46 18.64 -6.64
N ARG A 277 -0.70 18.76 -7.30
CA ARG A 277 -1.10 19.99 -7.99
C ARG A 277 -1.18 21.19 -7.01
N PHE A 278 -0.91 20.99 -5.71
CA PHE A 278 -1.11 21.88 -4.56
C PHE A 278 0.11 21.99 -3.61
N GLY A 279 1.30 22.33 -4.13
CA GLY A 279 2.36 23.01 -3.35
C GLY A 279 2.94 22.38 -2.07
N GLY A 280 2.78 21.08 -1.81
CA GLY A 280 3.35 20.42 -0.63
C GLY A 280 4.88 20.25 -0.73
N GLY A 281 5.63 20.74 0.26
CA GLY A 281 7.06 20.43 0.39
C GLY A 281 7.29 18.97 0.76
N THR A 282 8.36 18.35 0.25
CA THR A 282 8.81 17.01 0.65
C THR A 282 9.87 17.14 1.75
N ALA A 283 9.87 16.23 2.73
CA ALA A 283 10.95 16.15 3.71
C ALA A 283 12.20 15.48 3.12
N LEU A 284 12.02 14.58 2.14
CA LEU A 284 13.11 13.89 1.46
C LEU A 284 13.39 14.48 0.07
N PRO A 285 14.65 14.44 -0.39
CA PRO A 285 15.03 14.91 -1.72
C PRO A 285 14.74 13.83 -2.78
N TRP A 286 13.46 13.53 -3.03
CA TRP A 286 13.07 12.56 -4.05
C TRP A 286 13.57 12.98 -5.44
N PRO A 287 14.08 12.03 -6.27
CA PRO A 287 14.32 12.30 -7.67
C PRO A 287 13.04 12.82 -8.36
N GLN A 288 13.19 13.70 -9.34
CA GLN A 288 12.07 14.32 -10.02
C GLN A 288 11.78 13.70 -11.39
N GLY A 289 10.52 13.82 -11.83
CA GLY A 289 10.09 13.46 -13.18
C GLY A 289 10.49 12.05 -13.62
N ARG A 290 11.12 11.94 -14.78
CA ARG A 290 11.53 10.66 -15.39
C ARG A 290 12.59 9.93 -14.58
N LEU A 291 13.49 10.66 -13.90
CA LEU A 291 14.58 10.05 -13.14
C LEU A 291 14.05 9.17 -12.00
N PHE A 292 12.99 9.60 -11.33
CA PHE A 292 12.32 8.80 -10.30
C PHE A 292 11.82 7.47 -10.85
N TRP A 293 11.12 7.50 -11.98
CA TRP A 293 10.55 6.31 -12.60
C TRP A 293 11.62 5.37 -13.15
N LEU A 294 12.71 5.91 -13.71
CA LEU A 294 13.87 5.12 -14.11
C LEU A 294 14.54 4.45 -12.91
N ALA A 295 14.70 5.16 -11.79
CA ALA A 295 15.25 4.59 -10.56
C ALA A 295 14.36 3.46 -10.01
N ILE A 296 13.05 3.67 -9.94
CA ILE A 296 12.09 2.64 -9.53
C ILE A 296 12.15 1.43 -10.47
N ALA A 297 12.17 1.64 -11.78
CA ALA A 297 12.27 0.56 -12.75
C ALA A 297 13.56 -0.24 -12.57
N GLY A 298 14.71 0.43 -12.42
CA GLY A 298 15.99 -0.22 -12.17
C GLY A 298 16.01 -1.04 -10.88
N VAL A 299 15.47 -0.49 -9.80
CA VAL A 299 15.36 -1.18 -8.50
C VAL A 299 14.39 -2.38 -8.56
N SER A 300 13.29 -2.26 -9.31
CA SER A 300 12.33 -3.36 -9.50
C SER A 300 12.93 -4.47 -10.37
N LEU A 301 13.67 -4.13 -11.42
CA LEU A 301 14.42 -5.09 -12.23
C LEU A 301 15.50 -5.80 -11.41
N ALA A 302 16.20 -5.08 -10.52
CA ALA A 302 17.16 -5.69 -9.61
C ALA A 302 16.48 -6.69 -8.66
N LEU A 303 15.34 -6.31 -8.06
CA LEU A 303 14.59 -7.21 -7.19
C LEU A 303 14.06 -8.43 -7.96
N LEU A 304 13.56 -8.26 -9.18
CA LEU A 304 13.14 -9.35 -10.07
C LEU A 304 14.32 -10.30 -10.37
N ALA A 305 15.51 -9.78 -10.60
CA ALA A 305 16.71 -10.60 -10.80
C ALA A 305 17.05 -11.42 -9.54
N VAL A 306 16.95 -10.83 -8.33
CA VAL A 306 17.12 -11.60 -7.09
C VAL A 306 16.03 -12.66 -6.94
N TYR A 307 14.77 -12.36 -7.26
CA TYR A 307 13.67 -13.33 -7.25
C TYR A 307 13.91 -14.52 -8.18
N SER A 308 14.63 -14.31 -9.29
CA SER A 308 14.96 -15.36 -10.27
C SER A 308 16.12 -16.27 -9.86
N VAL A 309 16.80 -15.97 -8.74
CA VAL A 309 17.97 -16.72 -8.24
C VAL A 309 17.77 -17.20 -6.80
N ASP A 310 17.14 -16.38 -5.95
CA ASP A 310 16.83 -16.70 -4.56
C ASP A 310 15.53 -16.01 -4.12
N TYR A 311 14.43 -16.72 -4.31
CA TYR A 311 13.10 -16.27 -3.90
C TYR A 311 13.00 -15.97 -2.39
N ALA A 312 13.66 -16.78 -1.55
CA ALA A 312 13.54 -16.65 -0.10
C ALA A 312 14.20 -15.36 0.39
N LEU A 313 15.42 -15.08 -0.09
CA LEU A 313 16.13 -13.84 0.20
C LEU A 313 15.38 -12.63 -0.39
N ALA A 314 14.96 -12.68 -1.65
CA ALA A 314 14.21 -11.60 -2.29
C ALA A 314 12.95 -11.24 -1.49
N ARG A 315 12.19 -12.25 -1.05
CA ARG A 315 11.00 -12.07 -0.22
C ARG A 315 11.32 -11.46 1.14
N GLN A 316 12.43 -11.83 1.78
CA GLN A 316 12.86 -11.23 3.06
C GLN A 316 13.25 -9.76 2.90
N LEU A 317 14.02 -9.42 1.85
CA LEU A 317 14.42 -8.05 1.53
C LEU A 317 13.19 -7.19 1.21
N TYR A 318 12.27 -7.72 0.41
CA TYR A 318 11.00 -7.06 0.14
C TYR A 318 10.18 -6.89 1.43
N ALA A 319 10.08 -7.92 2.28
CA ALA A 319 9.32 -7.86 3.52
C ALA A 319 9.82 -6.79 4.50
N LEU A 320 11.12 -6.47 4.48
CA LEU A 320 11.68 -5.34 5.23
C LEU A 320 11.09 -4.00 4.74
N ALA A 321 11.14 -3.75 3.43
CA ALA A 321 10.55 -2.55 2.83
C ALA A 321 9.02 -2.51 3.03
N ALA A 322 8.37 -3.67 2.89
CA ALA A 322 6.94 -3.87 3.07
C ALA A 322 6.48 -3.55 4.51
N ALA A 323 7.25 -3.98 5.51
CA ALA A 323 6.95 -3.65 6.90
C ALA A 323 7.08 -2.13 7.15
N MET A 324 8.10 -1.48 6.58
CA MET A 324 8.32 -0.05 6.79
C MET A 324 7.16 0.81 6.28
N HIS A 325 6.65 0.58 5.07
CA HIS A 325 5.52 1.36 4.57
C HIS A 325 4.21 1.00 5.27
N SER A 326 3.88 -0.29 5.44
CA SER A 326 2.62 -0.68 6.07
C SER A 326 2.49 -0.12 7.48
N TRP A 327 3.58 -0.12 8.25
CA TRP A 327 3.58 0.44 9.60
C TRP A 327 3.67 1.97 9.65
N LEU A 328 4.11 2.63 8.58
CA LEU A 328 3.98 4.08 8.42
C LEU A 328 2.53 4.49 8.15
N GLU A 329 1.79 3.70 7.38
CA GLU A 329 0.42 4.01 6.97
C GLU A 329 -0.55 3.97 8.15
N VAL A 330 -0.45 2.96 9.03
CA VAL A 330 -1.34 2.80 10.18
C VAL A 330 -1.48 4.09 11.01
N PRO A 331 -0.40 4.70 11.53
CA PRO A 331 -0.54 5.93 12.31
C PRO A 331 -1.07 7.10 11.48
N LEU A 332 -0.73 7.21 10.20
CA LEU A 332 -1.25 8.27 9.33
C LEU A 332 -2.76 8.13 9.10
N LEU A 333 -3.25 6.90 8.89
CA LEU A 333 -4.67 6.62 8.75
C LEU A 333 -5.44 6.90 10.04
N VAL A 334 -4.86 6.57 11.20
CA VAL A 334 -5.45 6.93 12.50
C VAL A 334 -5.52 8.46 12.68
N LEU A 335 -4.46 9.18 12.34
CA LEU A 335 -4.44 10.65 12.39
C LEU A 335 -5.44 11.28 11.41
N LEU A 336 -5.60 10.70 10.22
CA LEU A 336 -6.58 11.12 9.22
C LEU A 336 -8.02 10.91 9.72
N ALA A 337 -8.35 9.70 10.15
CA ALA A 337 -9.65 9.38 10.74
C ALA A 337 -9.94 10.28 11.96
N GLY A 338 -8.90 10.58 12.74
CA GLY A 338 -8.97 11.44 13.91
C GLY A 338 -9.15 12.92 13.65
N SER A 339 -9.00 13.39 12.41
CA SER A 339 -8.86 14.83 12.07
C SER A 339 -7.73 15.53 12.84
N ALA A 340 -6.62 14.82 13.11
CA ALA A 340 -5.47 15.34 13.88
C ALA A 340 -4.39 16.00 13.00
N LEU A 341 -4.50 15.86 11.68
CA LEU A 341 -3.59 16.51 10.73
C LEU A 341 -4.08 17.91 10.38
N LYS A 342 -3.14 18.84 10.16
CA LYS A 342 -3.48 20.16 9.63
C LYS A 342 -4.19 20.03 8.27
N PRO A 343 -5.19 20.87 7.95
CA PRO A 343 -5.79 20.92 6.62
C PRO A 343 -4.72 21.25 5.58
N THR A 344 -4.89 20.76 4.35
CA THR A 344 -4.14 21.30 3.21
C THR A 344 -4.59 22.74 2.98
N SER A 345 -3.65 23.69 2.94
CA SER A 345 -3.93 25.04 2.44
C SER A 345 -4.44 24.91 1.01
N ALA A 346 -5.72 25.26 0.81
CA ALA A 346 -6.33 25.34 -0.52
C ALA A 346 -5.70 26.49 -1.32
#